data_AF-A0A359AJY4-F1
#
_entry.id   AF-A0A359AJY4-F1
#
_cell.length_a   1.000
_cell.length_b   1.000
_cell.length_c   1.000
_cell.angle_alpha   90.00
_cell.angle_beta   90.00
_cell.angle_gamma   90.00
#
_symmetry.space_group_name_H-M   'P 1'
#
loop_
_entity.id
_entity.type
_entity.pdbx_description
1 polymer ?
#
loop_
_entity_poly.entity_id
_entity_poly.type
_entity_poly.pdbx_seq_one_letter_code
_entity_poly.pdbx_strand_id
1 'polypeptide(L)' 'MAEVKRKRNESFEALFRRFQDKIRQSGKILQAKKIRFHAPLLNKNRRRKSAIEKSRRTNLREYLIKVGKLKEEKPTFRR' A
#
# COMPACT_ATOMS: atom_id res chain seq x y z
N MET A 1 9.13 2.98 -15.47
CA MET A 1 8.12 3.66 -16.31
C MET A 1 6.80 2.88 -16.19
N ALA A 2 5.65 3.52 -16.02
CA ALA A 2 4.36 2.82 -15.91
C ALA A 2 3.63 2.94 -17.26
N GLU A 3 4.15 2.26 -18.28
CA GLU A 3 3.57 2.26 -19.62
C GLU A 3 2.63 1.05 -19.77
N VAL A 4 1.45 1.30 -20.34
CA VAL A 4 0.47 0.26 -20.69
C VAL A 4 0.02 0.52 -22.13
N LYS A 5 0.30 -0.42 -23.02
CA LYS A 5 -0.17 -0.38 -24.42
C LYS A 5 -1.55 -1.00 -24.53
N ARG A 6 -2.35 -0.51 -25.50
CA ARG A 6 -3.68 -1.05 -25.81
C ARG A 6 -3.57 -2.44 -26.43
N LYS A 7 -4.41 -3.37 -25.97
CA LYS A 7 -4.53 -4.69 -26.60
C LYS A 7 -5.57 -4.65 -27.73
N ARG A 8 -5.43 -5.52 -28.73
CA ARG A 8 -6.42 -5.67 -29.80
C ARG A 8 -7.74 -6.18 -29.19
N ASN A 9 -8.87 -5.62 -29.63
CA ASN A 9 -10.24 -5.90 -29.12
C ASN A 9 -10.49 -5.49 -27.66
N GLU A 10 -9.74 -4.50 -27.15
CA GLU A 10 -9.95 -3.96 -25.81
C GLU A 10 -10.79 -2.68 -25.82
N SER A 11 -11.73 -2.57 -24.87
CA SER A 11 -12.42 -1.30 -24.57
C SER A 11 -11.45 -0.30 -23.92
N PHE A 12 -11.73 1.00 -24.10
CA PHE A 12 -10.92 2.04 -23.48
C PHE A 12 -10.93 1.97 -21.95
N GLU A 13 -12.08 1.63 -21.35
CA GLU A 13 -12.22 1.53 -19.90
C GLU A 13 -11.35 0.42 -19.30
N ALA A 14 -11.28 -0.74 -19.96
CA ALA A 14 -10.41 -1.83 -19.53
C ALA A 14 -8.93 -1.42 -19.55
N LEU A 15 -8.53 -0.64 -20.56
CA LEU A 15 -7.16 -0.12 -20.67
C LEU A 15 -6.86 0.84 -19.52
N PHE A 16 -7.79 1.78 -19.26
CA PHE A 16 -7.67 2.77 -18.20
C PHE A 16 -7.62 2.12 -16.81
N ARG A 17 -8.41 1.07 -16.57
CA ARG A 17 -8.36 0.30 -15.32
C ARG A 17 -6.99 -0.32 -15.11
N ARG A 18 -6.43 -1.00 -16.12
CA ARG A 18 -5.07 -1.56 -16.03
C ARG A 18 -4.01 -0.49 -15.79
N PHE A 19 -4.15 0.66 -16.43
CA PHE A 19 -3.25 1.78 -16.22
C PHE A 19 -3.32 2.29 -14.77
N GLN A 20 -4.52 2.48 -14.22
CA GLN A 20 -4.69 2.85 -12.82
C GLN A 20 -4.10 1.83 -11.85
N ASP A 21 -4.36 0.53 -12.08
CA ASP A 21 -3.82 -0.54 -11.26
C ASP A 21 -2.30 -0.55 -11.32
N LYS A 22 -1.71 -0.36 -12.51
CA LYS A 22 -0.25 -0.30 -12.67
C LYS A 22 0.35 0.93 -12.00
N ILE A 23 -0.30 2.09 -12.07
CA ILE A 23 0.14 3.28 -11.34
C ILE A 23 0.05 3.04 -9.82
N ARG A 24 -1.04 2.44 -9.33
CA ARG A 24 -1.22 2.14 -7.91
C ARG A 24 -0.14 1.18 -7.40
N GLN A 25 0.09 0.09 -8.13
CA GLN A 25 1.13 -0.90 -7.83
C GLN A 25 2.54 -0.31 -7.89
N SER A 26 2.80 0.60 -8.85
CA SER A 26 4.11 1.25 -8.97
C SER A 26 4.47 2.14 -7.78
N GLY A 27 3.50 2.49 -6.92
CA GLY A 27 3.73 3.33 -5.74
C GLY A 27 4.08 4.78 -6.06
N LYS A 28 4.12 5.19 -7.34
CA LYS A 28 4.52 6.53 -7.77
C LYS A 28 3.64 7.63 -7.18
N ILE A 29 2.33 7.41 -7.10
CA ILE A 29 1.41 8.36 -6.44
C ILE A 29 1.77 8.51 -4.96
N LEU A 30 2.07 7.41 -4.28
CA LEU A 30 2.43 7.43 -2.86
C LEU A 30 3.76 8.17 -2.65
N GLN A 31 4.74 7.93 -3.53
CA GLN A 31 6.03 8.64 -3.50
C GLN A 31 5.85 10.14 -3.75
N ALA A 32 5.09 10.53 -4.77
CA ALA A 32 4.77 11.92 -5.06
C ALA A 32 4.12 12.62 -3.86
N LYS A 33 3.17 11.94 -3.19
CA LYS A 33 2.55 12.46 -1.95
C LYS A 33 3.54 12.59 -0.80
N LYS A 34 4.49 11.65 -0.64
CA LYS A 34 5.52 11.68 0.41
C LYS A 34 6.50 12.84 0.25
N ILE A 35 6.92 13.11 -0.99
CA ILE A 35 7.95 14.13 -1.29
C ILE A 35 7.34 15.51 -1.60
N ARG A 36 6.01 15.64 -1.62
CA ARG A 36 5.30 16.90 -1.95
C ARG A 36 5.77 18.08 -1.10
N PHE A 37 6.12 17.83 0.16
CA PHE A 37 6.58 18.83 1.11
C PHE A 37 7.92 18.40 1.73
N HIS A 38 8.78 19.38 2.03
CA HIS A 38 10.01 19.11 2.77
C HIS A 38 9.69 18.58 4.17
N ALA A 39 10.30 17.45 4.51
CA ALA A 39 10.23 16.87 5.84
C ALA A 39 11.65 16.60 6.35
N PRO A 40 12.00 17.02 7.58
CA PRO A 40 13.32 16.76 8.13
C PRO A 40 13.53 15.26 8.38
N LEU A 41 14.80 14.84 8.38
CA LEU A 41 15.16 13.46 8.69
C LEU A 41 14.70 13.07 10.11
N LEU A 42 14.16 11.86 10.24
CA LEU A 42 13.75 11.31 11.54
C LEU A 42 14.95 11.08 12.45
N ASN A 43 14.91 11.63 13.67
CA ASN A 43 15.89 11.35 14.72
C ASN A 43 15.79 9.88 15.22
N LYS A 44 16.82 9.40 15.94
CA LYS A 44 16.90 8.02 16.44
C LYS A 44 15.70 7.64 17.32
N ASN A 45 15.26 8.55 18.19
CA ASN A 45 14.14 8.32 19.11
C ASN A 45 12.80 8.16 18.39
N ARG A 46 12.52 9.00 17.38
CA ARG A 46 11.30 8.90 16.56
C ARG A 46 11.29 7.63 15.73
N ARG A 47 12.44 7.21 15.18
CA ARG A 47 12.57 5.92 14.50
C ARG A 47 12.25 4.75 15.44
N ARG A 48 12.82 4.75 16.64
CA ARG A 48 12.57 3.72 17.66
C ARG A 48 11.11 3.66 18.08
N LYS A 49 10.49 4.81 18.38
CA LYS A 49 9.07 4.89 18.76
C LYS A 49 8.16 4.35 17.66
N SER A 50 8.42 4.71 16.40
CA SER A 50 7.66 4.20 15.24
C SER A 50 7.78 2.68 15.11
N ALA A 51 8.97 2.12 15.31
CA ALA A 51 9.19 0.67 15.26
C ALA A 51 8.44 -0.07 16.38
N ILE A 52 8.45 0.45 17.60
CA ILE A 52 7.72 -0.11 18.75
C ILE A 52 6.21 -0.09 18.48
N GLU A 53 5.67 1.03 18.00
CA GLU A 53 4.24 1.11 17.67
C GLU A 53 3.85 0.15 16.55
N LYS A 54 4.71 -0.02 15.54
CA LYS A 54 4.48 -0.99 14.46
C LYS A 54 4.39 -2.42 15.01
N SER A 55 5.33 -2.81 15.86
CA SER A 55 5.33 -4.13 16.51
C SER A 55 4.09 -4.31 17.39
N ARG A 56 3.74 -3.33 18.21
CA ARG A 56 2.54 -3.36 19.06
C ARG A 56 1.26 -3.57 18.23
N ARG A 57 1.12 -2.86 17.11
CA ARG A 57 -0.05 -2.99 16.22
C ARG A 57 -0.11 -4.35 15.53
N THR A 58 1.04 -4.89 15.11
CA THR A 58 1.11 -6.25 14.55
C THR A 58 0.67 -7.29 15.59
N ASN A 59 1.25 -7.26 16.79
CA ASN A 59 0.92 -8.20 17.86
C ASN A 59 -0.56 -8.09 18.28
N LEU A 60 -1.10 -6.87 18.37
CA LEU A 60 -2.52 -6.64 18.66
C LEU A 60 -3.41 -7.26 17.57
N ARG A 61 -3.06 -7.07 16.29
CA ARG A 61 -3.80 -7.67 15.18
C ARG A 61 -3.79 -9.20 15.27
N GLU A 62 -2.64 -9.81 15.51
CA GLU A 62 -2.50 -11.26 15.67
C GLU A 62 -3.32 -11.80 16.85
N TYR A 63 -3.29 -11.09 17.98
CA TYR A 63 -4.11 -11.43 19.14
C TYR A 63 -5.62 -11.35 18.82
N LEU A 64 -6.07 -10.28 18.17
CA LEU A 64 -7.49 -10.12 17.81
C LEU A 64 -7.97 -11.19 16.82
N ILE A 65 -7.09 -11.61 15.91
CA ILE A 65 -7.32 -12.75 15.01
C ILE A 65 -7.47 -14.03 15.83
N LYS A 66 -6.54 -14.31 16.75
CA LYS A 66 -6.56 -15.51 17.60
C LYS A 66 -7.82 -15.61 18.46
N VAL A 67 -8.31 -14.48 18.97
CA VAL A 67 -9.53 -14.39 19.79
C VAL A 67 -10.81 -14.39 18.93
N GLY A 68 -10.69 -14.41 17.59
CA GLY A 68 -11.83 -14.43 16.67
C GLY A 68 -12.60 -13.10 16.57
N LYS A 69 -12.09 -12.02 17.19
CA LYS A 69 -12.66 -10.67 17.10
C LYS A 69 -12.36 -10.01 15.76
N LEU A 70 -11.35 -10.49 15.04
CA LEU A 70 -11.02 -10.07 13.69
C LEU A 70 -11.07 -11.30 12.77
N LYS A 71 -11.87 -11.25 11.70
CA LYS A 71 -11.88 -12.30 10.69
C LYS A 71 -10.53 -12.33 9.97
N GLU A 72 -9.97 -13.52 9.78
CA GLU A 72 -8.88 -13.74 8.83
C GLU A 72 -9.42 -13.59 7.41
N GLU A 73 -9.69 -12.37 6.98
CA GLU A 73 -9.86 -12.13 5.56
C GLU A 73 -8.50 -12.37 4.91
N LYS A 74 -8.40 -13.48 4.16
CA LYS A 74 -7.31 -13.67 3.20
C LYS A 74 -7.25 -12.38 2.40
N PRO A 75 -6.08 -11.71 2.32
CA PRO A 75 -6.01 -10.46 1.59
C PRO A 75 -6.51 -10.75 0.19
N THR A 76 -7.66 -10.17 -0.16
CA THR A 76 -8.23 -10.23 -1.51
C THR A 76 -7.40 -9.35 -2.41
N PHE A 77 -6.09 -9.59 -2.49
CA PHE A 77 -5.33 -9.25 -3.67
C PHE A 77 -5.86 -10.19 -4.75
N ARG A 78 -6.99 -9.79 -5.36
CA ARG A 78 -7.30 -10.22 -6.72
C ARG A 78 -6.11 -9.76 -7.56
N ARG A 79 -5.18 -10.70 -7.77
CA ARG A 79 -4.10 -10.59 -8.75
C ARG A 79 -4.71 -10.54 -10.14
#